data_AF-W9X9T6-F1
#
_entry.id   AF-W9X9T6-F1
#
_cell.length_a   1.000
_cell.length_b   1.000
_cell.length_c   1.000
_cell.angle_alpha   90.00
_cell.angle_beta   90.00
_cell.angle_gamma   90.00
#
_symmetry.space_group_name_H-M   'P 1'
#
loop_
_entity.id
_entity.type
_entity.pdbx_description
1 polymer ?
#
loop_
_entity_poly.entity_id
_entity_poly.type
_entity_poly.pdbx_seq_one_letter_code
_entity_poly.pdbx_strand_id
1 'polypeptide(L)'
;MKDEHGLWASEKMYKNKIKAWGLRKYLKEDEAKQIIEGEAPTASRNLDLDALKRKAERALKRKRSRKSSQPQPSPQPSELSPAPSSPPPSPVSEAMILWSNPAELRQTVVVPSPEGFRIASVAEQFLFNLRGWTHDAFVHGDWDAMSSTQHNRGRQASRLLSSSLTAGLNLFENGKPDLAWAQWNKAFAGFQNPELFKSWYYEIPMALLFEVGRVAQSGHPKLAALLLRSVQRWAHTFLDPKDSRYALFSVFGELEVDQLRELYTRAARSMYDGLETRIDKRNKLLYEVRLNRALDLLWYDPEADLTEWLPQISEVDSVSPGLSVYFLLLQAYRLVAQDQFDEAEEICSQVQRRLTTLKEIPGSIDLWRVGLAYRRLGRQQHAKERYADARRSFNTALKYVQNNNELSKSVLIEICQRQQSMANMMQDTEDVFFWSRMLESLEQDTKAQVIEEVKDEDEDDDDDNDGSPPAKRKRLSPKPGRSSTPARRGTW
;
A
#
# COMPACT_ATOMS: atom_id res chain seq x y z
N MET A 1 13.76 -27.29 -29.16
CA MET A 1 12.70 -26.50 -29.85
C MET A 1 13.08 -25.03 -29.92
N LYS A 2 12.89 -24.21 -28.87
CA LYS A 2 13.30 -22.79 -28.90
C LYS A 2 14.81 -22.66 -29.16
N ASP A 3 15.61 -23.36 -28.37
CA ASP A 3 17.08 -23.20 -28.36
C ASP A 3 17.78 -24.02 -29.46
N GLU A 4 17.08 -24.99 -30.06
CA GLU A 4 17.61 -25.90 -31.10
C GLU A 4 17.14 -25.54 -32.52
N HIS A 5 15.97 -24.90 -32.65
CA HIS A 5 15.29 -24.69 -33.95
C HIS A 5 14.67 -23.29 -34.10
N GLY A 6 14.82 -22.38 -33.13
CA GLY A 6 14.30 -21.00 -33.20
C GLY A 6 12.77 -20.85 -33.19
N LEU A 7 12.02 -21.96 -33.21
CA LEU A 7 10.57 -21.97 -33.31
C LEU A 7 9.90 -21.99 -31.92
N TRP A 8 8.97 -21.06 -31.71
CA TRP A 8 8.09 -21.06 -30.55
C TRP A 8 7.02 -22.13 -30.69
N ALA A 9 6.83 -22.95 -29.65
CA ALA A 9 5.74 -23.92 -29.63
C ALA A 9 4.40 -23.19 -29.56
N SER A 10 3.47 -23.52 -30.45
CA SER A 10 2.15 -22.88 -30.46
C SER A 10 1.35 -23.22 -29.21
N GLU A 11 0.36 -22.38 -28.86
CA GLU A 11 -0.52 -22.62 -27.72
C GLU A 11 -1.21 -24.01 -27.78
N LYS A 12 -1.50 -24.50 -28.99
CA LYS A 12 -2.02 -25.84 -29.26
C LYS A 12 -1.03 -26.95 -28.86
N MET A 13 0.27 -26.75 -29.10
CA MET A 13 1.32 -27.69 -28.66
C MET A 13 1.48 -27.71 -27.15
N TYR A 14 1.45 -26.54 -26.48
CA TYR A 14 1.44 -26.48 -25.01
C TYR A 14 0.21 -27.16 -24.42
N LYS A 15 -1.00 -26.87 -24.93
CA LYS A 15 -2.24 -27.55 -24.52
C LYS A 15 -2.18 -29.06 -24.71
N ASN A 16 -1.53 -29.55 -25.78
CA ASN A 16 -1.34 -30.99 -26.00
C ASN A 16 -0.29 -31.60 -25.06
N LYS A 17 0.85 -30.94 -24.81
CA LYS A 17 1.85 -31.36 -23.80
C LYS A 17 1.27 -31.40 -22.39
N ILE A 18 0.50 -30.38 -21.99
CA ILE A 18 -0.19 -30.32 -20.68
C ILE A 18 -1.20 -31.48 -20.53
N LYS A 19 -1.94 -31.81 -21.58
CA LYS A 19 -2.82 -33.01 -21.61
C LYS A 19 -2.01 -34.32 -21.50
N ALA A 20 -0.89 -34.43 -22.22
CA ALA A 20 -0.02 -35.62 -22.18
C ALA A 20 0.68 -35.80 -20.81
N TRP A 21 1.02 -34.71 -20.14
CA TRP A 21 1.56 -34.70 -18.77
C TRP A 21 0.48 -34.91 -17.69
N GLY A 22 -0.80 -35.10 -18.05
CA GLY A 22 -1.90 -35.30 -17.09
C GLY A 22 -2.23 -34.09 -16.23
N LEU A 23 -1.62 -32.92 -16.48
CA LEU A 23 -1.74 -31.71 -15.66
C LEU A 23 -3.08 -31.00 -15.90
N ARG A 24 -4.16 -31.55 -15.33
CA ARG A 24 -5.51 -31.00 -15.42
C ARG A 24 -5.83 -30.12 -14.19
N LYS A 25 -6.41 -28.94 -14.43
CA LYS A 25 -6.89 -28.01 -13.37
C LYS A 25 -8.00 -28.62 -12.49
N TYR A 26 -8.74 -29.58 -13.02
CA TYR A 26 -9.83 -30.30 -12.35
C TYR A 26 -9.70 -31.81 -12.60
N LEU A 27 -9.94 -32.62 -11.56
CA LEU A 27 -10.14 -34.07 -11.71
C LEU A 27 -11.50 -34.35 -12.35
N LYS A 28 -11.62 -35.49 -13.02
CA LYS A 28 -12.93 -36.03 -13.41
C LYS A 28 -13.68 -36.58 -12.19
N GLU A 29 -14.99 -36.75 -12.35
CA GLU A 29 -15.87 -37.28 -11.28
C GLU A 29 -15.50 -38.72 -10.92
N ASP A 30 -15.10 -39.53 -11.90
CA ASP A 30 -14.77 -40.95 -11.71
C ASP A 30 -13.37 -41.13 -11.12
N GLU A 31 -12.38 -40.37 -11.60
CA GLU A 31 -11.03 -40.26 -11.01
C GLU A 31 -11.09 -39.80 -9.54
N ALA A 32 -12.01 -38.88 -9.21
CA ALA A 32 -12.21 -38.40 -7.84
C ALA A 32 -12.93 -39.42 -6.93
N LYS A 33 -13.73 -40.35 -7.48
CA LYS A 33 -14.30 -41.47 -6.73
C LYS A 33 -13.23 -42.52 -6.42
N GLN A 34 -12.48 -42.96 -7.43
CA GLN A 34 -11.39 -43.94 -7.27
C GLN A 34 -10.38 -43.54 -6.17
N ILE A 35 -9.99 -42.26 -6.12
CA ILE A 35 -9.09 -41.73 -5.08
C ILE A 35 -9.70 -41.75 -3.67
N ILE A 36 -11.02 -41.65 -3.53
CA ILE A 36 -11.73 -41.74 -2.24
C ILE A 36 -11.99 -43.20 -1.85
N GLU A 37 -12.25 -44.06 -2.83
CA GLU A 37 -12.48 -45.50 -2.69
C GLU A 37 -11.17 -46.29 -2.45
N GLY A 38 -10.01 -45.63 -2.54
CA GLY A 38 -8.70 -46.16 -2.13
C GLY A 38 -7.80 -46.63 -3.27
N GLU A 39 -8.27 -46.60 -4.52
CA GLU A 39 -7.48 -46.91 -5.70
C GLU A 39 -6.59 -45.71 -6.09
N ALA A 40 -5.45 -45.59 -5.41
CA ALA A 40 -4.44 -44.59 -5.74
C ALA A 40 -3.81 -44.88 -7.12
N PRO A 41 -3.75 -43.91 -8.06
CA PRO A 41 -3.07 -44.11 -9.34
C PRO A 41 -1.59 -44.45 -9.12
N THR A 42 -1.13 -45.57 -9.68
CA THR A 42 0.24 -46.11 -9.57
C THR A 42 1.34 -45.22 -10.18
N ALA A 43 1.00 -44.03 -10.68
CA ALA A 43 1.85 -43.14 -11.46
C ALA A 43 2.27 -41.84 -10.73
N SER A 44 2.74 -41.94 -9.48
CA SER A 44 3.70 -40.98 -8.88
C SER A 44 4.13 -41.46 -7.48
N ARG A 45 5.44 -41.56 -7.24
CA ARG A 45 5.99 -42.04 -5.96
C ARG A 45 6.12 -40.97 -4.86
N ASN A 46 5.80 -39.71 -5.15
CA ASN A 46 6.00 -38.54 -4.28
C ASN A 46 4.77 -37.61 -4.25
N LEU A 47 3.56 -38.15 -4.01
CA LEU A 47 2.36 -37.34 -3.79
C LEU A 47 1.90 -37.40 -2.33
N ASP A 48 1.69 -36.22 -1.74
CA ASP A 48 0.95 -36.08 -0.49
C ASP A 48 -0.49 -36.61 -0.68
N LEU A 49 -0.77 -37.73 -0.03
CA LEU A 49 -2.03 -38.46 -0.13
C LEU A 49 -3.21 -37.68 0.48
N ASP A 50 -2.96 -36.87 1.52
CA ASP A 50 -4.00 -36.07 2.16
C ASP A 50 -4.35 -34.83 1.34
N ALA A 51 -3.36 -34.20 0.71
CA ALA A 51 -3.60 -33.17 -0.30
C ALA A 51 -4.41 -33.72 -1.50
N LEU A 52 -4.14 -34.95 -1.93
CA LEU A 52 -4.86 -35.60 -3.02
C LEU A 52 -6.31 -35.94 -2.65
N LYS A 53 -6.54 -36.52 -1.46
CA LYS A 53 -7.89 -36.80 -0.93
C LYS A 53 -8.73 -35.51 -0.79
N ARG A 54 -8.18 -34.47 -0.15
CA ARG A 54 -8.83 -33.15 -0.04
C ARG A 54 -9.16 -32.54 -1.41
N LYS A 55 -8.36 -32.80 -2.45
CA LYS A 55 -8.62 -32.35 -3.83
C LYS A 55 -9.77 -33.13 -4.48
N ALA A 56 -9.85 -34.44 -4.26
CA ALA A 56 -10.95 -35.30 -4.74
C ALA A 56 -12.29 -34.94 -4.06
N GLU A 57 -12.31 -34.77 -2.74
CA GLU A 57 -13.49 -34.32 -1.98
C GLU A 57 -14.04 -32.99 -2.49
N ARG A 58 -13.15 -31.99 -2.71
CA ARG A 58 -13.53 -30.69 -3.29
C ARG A 58 -14.10 -30.83 -4.70
N ALA A 59 -13.61 -31.77 -5.51
CA ALA A 59 -14.14 -32.03 -6.84
C ALA A 59 -15.55 -32.63 -6.79
N LEU A 60 -15.79 -33.64 -5.93
CA LEU A 60 -17.13 -34.21 -5.73
C LEU A 60 -18.11 -33.20 -5.11
N LYS A 61 -17.69 -32.40 -4.13
CA LYS A 61 -18.52 -31.35 -3.52
C LYS A 61 -19.00 -30.33 -4.57
N ARG A 62 -18.12 -29.90 -5.48
CA ARG A 62 -18.44 -29.01 -6.61
C ARG A 62 -19.37 -29.65 -7.67
N LYS A 63 -19.31 -30.97 -7.85
CA LYS A 63 -20.24 -31.72 -8.72
C LYS A 63 -21.61 -31.90 -8.07
N ARG A 64 -21.66 -32.22 -6.77
CA ARG A 64 -22.90 -32.33 -5.99
C ARG A 64 -23.65 -31.00 -5.92
N SER A 65 -22.95 -29.88 -5.66
CA SER A 65 -23.60 -28.56 -5.67
C SER A 65 -24.18 -28.21 -7.04
N ARG A 66 -23.48 -28.50 -8.14
CA ARG A 66 -23.98 -28.28 -9.50
C ARG A 66 -25.19 -29.16 -9.88
N LYS A 67 -25.25 -30.41 -9.39
CA LYS A 67 -26.43 -31.28 -9.56
C LYS A 67 -27.61 -30.82 -8.68
N SER A 68 -27.33 -30.28 -7.49
CA SER A 68 -28.33 -29.71 -6.57
C SER A 68 -28.91 -28.37 -7.07
N SER A 69 -28.12 -27.58 -7.80
CA SER A 69 -28.53 -26.30 -8.37
C SER A 69 -29.07 -26.42 -9.81
N GLN A 70 -29.46 -27.61 -10.25
CA GLN A 70 -30.01 -27.84 -11.58
C GLN A 70 -31.54 -27.96 -11.48
N PRO A 71 -32.33 -27.03 -12.05
CA PRO A 71 -33.78 -27.13 -12.02
C PRO A 71 -34.25 -28.39 -12.76
N GLN A 72 -35.27 -29.05 -12.23
CA GLN A 72 -35.87 -30.23 -12.87
C GLN A 72 -36.40 -29.87 -14.26
N PRO A 73 -36.03 -30.61 -15.32
CA PRO A 73 -36.72 -30.51 -16.60
C PRO A 73 -38.03 -31.29 -16.54
N SER A 74 -39.15 -30.59 -16.58
CA SER A 74 -40.45 -31.17 -16.95
C SER A 74 -40.43 -31.58 -18.46
N PRO A 75 -41.27 -32.54 -18.89
CA PRO A 75 -40.97 -33.36 -20.05
C PRO A 75 -41.17 -32.68 -21.42
N GLN A 76 -40.53 -33.28 -22.44
CA GLN A 76 -40.61 -32.91 -23.85
C GLN A 76 -42.05 -32.95 -24.41
N PRO A 77 -42.24 -32.33 -25.59
CA PRO A 77 -42.50 -33.18 -26.77
C PRO A 77 -41.41 -33.08 -27.85
N SER A 78 -41.29 -34.15 -28.62
CA SER A 78 -40.34 -34.32 -29.73
C SER A 78 -40.74 -33.53 -30.97
N GLU A 79 -39.77 -33.11 -31.80
CA GLU A 79 -39.81 -33.36 -33.25
C GLU A 79 -38.44 -33.23 -33.97
N LEU A 80 -38.05 -34.36 -34.56
CA LEU A 80 -37.15 -34.69 -35.68
C LEU A 80 -36.42 -33.57 -36.50
N SER A 81 -35.08 -33.63 -36.50
CA SER A 81 -34.13 -33.65 -37.66
C SER A 81 -34.14 -32.58 -38.79
N PRO A 82 -33.09 -32.46 -39.67
CA PRO A 82 -31.65 -32.76 -39.54
C PRO A 82 -30.72 -31.59 -39.99
N ALA A 83 -29.39 -31.78 -39.95
CA ALA A 83 -28.38 -30.89 -40.57
C ALA A 83 -28.20 -31.17 -42.09
N PRO A 84 -27.68 -30.21 -42.89
CA PRO A 84 -26.23 -30.07 -43.16
C PRO A 84 -25.80 -28.57 -43.21
N SER A 85 -24.65 -28.07 -43.72
CA SER A 85 -23.50 -28.58 -44.51
C SER A 85 -22.19 -27.79 -44.19
N SER A 86 -21.05 -28.19 -44.78
CA SER A 86 -19.79 -27.41 -44.80
C SER A 86 -19.40 -26.99 -46.24
N PRO A 87 -18.64 -25.89 -46.43
CA PRO A 87 -17.83 -25.64 -47.63
C PRO A 87 -16.29 -25.67 -47.36
N PRO A 88 -15.43 -25.71 -48.40
CA PRO A 88 -14.07 -26.28 -48.33
C PRO A 88 -12.90 -25.26 -48.21
N PRO A 89 -11.65 -25.74 -47.95
CA PRO A 89 -10.44 -24.91 -47.89
C PRO A 89 -9.61 -24.89 -49.19
N SER A 90 -8.89 -23.78 -49.46
CA SER A 90 -7.82 -23.63 -50.48
C SER A 90 -7.09 -22.28 -50.30
N PRO A 91 -5.88 -22.07 -50.83
CA PRO A 91 -4.69 -22.92 -50.64
C PRO A 91 -3.44 -22.09 -50.24
N VAL A 92 -2.30 -22.78 -50.16
CA VAL A 92 -0.97 -22.26 -49.76
C VAL A 92 -0.39 -21.26 -50.78
N SER A 93 0.42 -20.31 -50.31
CA SER A 93 1.47 -19.66 -51.12
C SER A 93 2.77 -19.55 -50.31
N GLU A 94 3.87 -19.99 -50.91
CA GLU A 94 5.21 -19.98 -50.33
C GLU A 94 6.06 -18.80 -50.85
N ALA A 95 7.14 -18.53 -50.12
CA ALA A 95 8.35 -17.79 -50.54
C ALA A 95 8.19 -16.30 -50.91
N MET A 96 8.83 -15.42 -50.13
CA MET A 96 10.29 -15.20 -50.26
C MET A 96 10.86 -14.59 -48.97
N ILE A 97 11.99 -15.13 -48.51
CA ILE A 97 12.75 -14.57 -47.39
C ILE A 97 13.92 -13.78 -47.95
N LEU A 98 13.86 -12.44 -47.89
CA LEU A 98 15.02 -11.60 -48.20
C LEU A 98 15.80 -11.34 -46.91
N TRP A 99 16.95 -11.98 -46.75
CA TRP A 99 17.87 -11.68 -45.65
C TRP A 99 18.52 -10.31 -45.87
N SER A 100 18.58 -9.50 -44.82
CA SER A 100 19.38 -8.28 -44.75
C SER A 100 19.87 -8.09 -43.31
N ASN A 101 21.14 -7.67 -43.17
CA ASN A 101 21.93 -7.84 -41.95
C ASN A 101 21.50 -6.93 -40.77
N PRO A 102 21.86 -7.29 -39.53
CA PRO A 102 21.32 -6.67 -38.33
C PRO A 102 22.01 -5.34 -37.98
N ALA A 103 21.22 -4.28 -37.82
CA ALA A 103 21.61 -3.06 -37.13
C ALA A 103 20.63 -2.83 -35.96
N GLU A 104 21.14 -3.02 -34.74
CA GLU A 104 20.62 -2.52 -33.45
C GLU A 104 19.10 -2.30 -33.30
N LEU A 105 18.31 -3.37 -33.45
CA LEU A 105 16.94 -3.36 -32.95
C LEU A 105 16.93 -3.39 -31.41
N ARG A 106 16.84 -2.19 -30.81
CA ARG A 106 16.25 -2.03 -29.47
C ARG A 106 14.94 -2.82 -29.47
N GLN A 107 14.83 -3.84 -28.63
CA GLN A 107 13.63 -4.67 -28.58
C GLN A 107 12.46 -3.84 -28.07
N THR A 108 11.70 -3.25 -28.99
CA THR A 108 10.35 -2.76 -28.72
C THR A 108 9.50 -3.95 -28.33
N VAL A 109 9.38 -4.18 -27.02
CA VAL A 109 8.44 -5.13 -26.44
C VAL A 109 7.05 -4.67 -26.85
N VAL A 110 6.47 -5.35 -27.84
CA VAL A 110 5.09 -5.10 -28.26
C VAL A 110 4.19 -5.60 -27.14
N VAL A 111 3.79 -4.67 -26.27
CA VAL A 111 2.70 -4.89 -25.32
C VAL A 111 1.47 -5.29 -26.14
N PRO A 112 0.77 -6.40 -25.80
CA PRO A 112 -0.43 -6.79 -26.52
C PRO A 112 -1.47 -5.66 -26.49
N SER A 113 -2.03 -5.31 -27.65
CA SER A 113 -3.03 -4.24 -27.74
C SER A 113 -4.20 -4.50 -26.77
N PRO A 114 -4.64 -3.52 -25.95
CA PRO A 114 -5.70 -3.73 -24.96
C PRO A 114 -7.09 -4.02 -25.55
N GLU A 115 -7.27 -3.91 -26.87
CA GLU A 115 -8.55 -3.94 -27.60
C GLU A 115 -9.40 -5.22 -27.39
N GLY A 116 -8.82 -6.29 -26.82
CA GLY A 116 -9.53 -7.50 -26.42
C GLY A 116 -10.20 -7.48 -25.03
N PHE A 117 -9.83 -6.56 -24.14
CA PHE A 117 -10.38 -6.45 -22.79
C PHE A 117 -11.33 -5.24 -22.70
N ARG A 118 -12.64 -5.50 -22.69
CA ARG A 118 -13.63 -4.48 -22.31
C ARG A 118 -13.46 -4.15 -20.82
N ILE A 119 -12.72 -3.08 -20.54
CA ILE A 119 -12.62 -2.50 -19.20
C ILE A 119 -14.02 -2.01 -18.81
N ALA A 120 -14.61 -2.63 -17.79
CA ALA A 120 -16.04 -2.52 -17.51
C ALA A 120 -16.42 -1.29 -16.66
N SER A 121 -15.45 -0.67 -15.98
CA SER A 121 -15.65 0.52 -15.14
C SER A 121 -14.32 1.24 -14.91
N VAL A 122 -14.38 2.48 -14.41
CA VAL A 122 -13.22 3.27 -13.98
C VAL A 122 -12.39 2.51 -12.92
N ALA A 123 -13.05 1.77 -12.02
CA ALA A 123 -12.38 0.91 -11.03
C ALA A 123 -11.57 -0.22 -11.69
N GLU A 124 -12.08 -0.87 -12.74
CA GLU A 124 -11.29 -1.83 -13.52
C GLU A 124 -10.13 -1.16 -14.27
N GLN A 125 -10.33 0.06 -14.77
CA GLN A 125 -9.29 0.84 -15.45
C GLN A 125 -8.14 1.19 -14.50
N PHE A 126 -8.47 1.62 -13.28
CA PHE A 126 -7.49 1.85 -12.21
C PHE A 126 -6.68 0.59 -11.92
N LEU A 127 -7.33 -0.58 -11.76
CA LEU A 127 -6.65 -1.84 -11.48
C LEU A 127 -5.78 -2.32 -12.66
N PHE A 128 -6.21 -2.06 -13.90
CA PHE A 128 -5.43 -2.33 -15.10
C PHE A 128 -4.19 -1.42 -15.19
N ASN A 129 -4.36 -0.12 -14.97
CA ASN A 129 -3.27 0.85 -14.99
C ASN A 129 -2.30 0.64 -13.83
N LEU A 130 -2.79 0.26 -12.65
CA LEU A 130 -1.95 -0.16 -11.52
C LEU A 130 -1.11 -1.39 -11.88
N ARG A 131 -1.65 -2.35 -12.65
CA ARG A 131 -0.87 -3.49 -13.15
C ARG A 131 0.17 -3.08 -14.20
N GLY A 132 -0.16 -2.18 -15.11
CA GLY A 132 0.79 -1.59 -16.06
C GLY A 132 1.94 -0.90 -15.34
N TRP A 133 1.61 0.01 -14.43
CA TRP A 133 2.56 0.65 -13.52
C TRP A 133 3.38 -0.38 -12.71
N THR A 134 2.75 -1.45 -12.20
CA THR A 134 3.49 -2.50 -11.48
C THR A 134 4.52 -3.23 -12.36
N HIS A 135 4.24 -3.32 -13.65
CA HIS A 135 5.10 -3.99 -14.61
C HIS A 135 6.25 -3.07 -15.06
N ASP A 136 5.96 -1.81 -15.35
CA ASP A 136 6.94 -0.88 -15.91
C ASP A 136 8.07 -0.59 -14.93
N ALA A 137 7.76 -0.24 -13.67
CA ALA A 137 8.80 -0.06 -12.66
C ALA A 137 9.66 -1.32 -12.47
N PHE A 138 9.13 -2.52 -12.80
CA PHE A 138 9.88 -3.78 -12.67
C PHE A 138 10.85 -3.96 -13.83
N VAL A 139 10.41 -3.66 -15.05
CA VAL A 139 11.25 -3.64 -16.24
C VAL A 139 12.38 -2.60 -16.12
N HIS A 140 12.11 -1.45 -15.49
CA HIS A 140 13.10 -0.40 -15.26
C HIS A 140 14.01 -0.62 -14.03
N GLY A 141 13.71 -1.62 -13.18
CA GLY A 141 14.45 -1.90 -11.93
C GLY A 141 14.11 -0.98 -10.76
N ASP A 142 13.13 -0.09 -10.94
CA ASP A 142 12.75 0.99 -10.01
C ASP A 142 11.98 0.51 -8.75
N TRP A 143 11.88 -0.78 -8.46
CA TRP A 143 11.39 -1.27 -7.15
C TRP A 143 12.51 -1.54 -6.15
N ASP A 144 13.64 -2.06 -6.65
CA ASP A 144 14.66 -2.71 -5.82
C ASP A 144 15.78 -1.74 -5.41
N ALA A 145 15.67 -0.46 -5.83
CA ALA A 145 16.57 0.59 -5.43
C ALA A 145 16.36 0.98 -3.96
N MET A 146 16.89 0.14 -3.07
CA MET A 146 17.15 0.46 -1.68
C MET A 146 17.90 1.79 -1.62
N SER A 147 17.23 2.82 -1.10
CA SER A 147 17.81 4.14 -0.84
C SER A 147 18.25 4.93 -2.07
N SER A 148 17.57 4.83 -3.23
CA SER A 148 17.69 5.92 -4.22
C SER A 148 17.21 7.23 -3.56
N THR A 149 17.92 8.34 -3.80
CA THR A 149 17.56 9.64 -3.23
C THR A 149 16.12 10.04 -3.59
N GLN A 150 15.69 9.68 -4.80
CA GLN A 150 14.34 9.89 -5.33
C GLN A 150 13.28 9.06 -4.59
N HIS A 151 13.55 7.80 -4.24
CA HIS A 151 12.63 7.00 -3.40
C HIS A 151 12.49 7.58 -2.00
N ASN A 152 13.60 8.01 -1.39
CA ASN A 152 13.55 8.64 -0.08
C ASN A 152 12.76 9.96 -0.10
N ARG A 153 12.88 10.77 -1.16
CA ARG A 153 12.08 11.98 -1.35
C ARG A 153 10.61 11.68 -1.62
N GLY A 154 10.27 10.74 -2.50
CA GLY A 154 8.89 10.31 -2.74
C GLY A 154 8.22 9.75 -1.49
N ARG A 155 8.96 8.98 -0.69
CA ARG A 155 8.55 8.50 0.63
C ARG A 155 8.34 9.64 1.63
N GLN A 156 9.20 10.66 1.64
CA GLN A 156 9.03 11.84 2.49
C GLN A 156 7.81 12.67 2.06
N ALA A 157 7.60 12.89 0.76
CA ALA A 157 6.44 13.60 0.22
C ALA A 157 5.12 12.88 0.55
N SER A 158 5.07 11.56 0.34
CA SER A 158 3.93 10.72 0.74
C SER A 158 3.65 10.81 2.25
N ARG A 159 4.69 10.71 3.09
CA ARG A 159 4.55 10.85 4.55
C ARG A 159 4.07 12.25 4.97
N LEU A 160 4.55 13.32 4.34
CA LEU A 160 4.08 14.69 4.59
C LEU A 160 2.58 14.81 4.26
N LEU A 161 2.15 14.30 3.10
CA LEU A 161 0.75 14.30 2.70
C LEU A 161 -0.14 13.54 3.70
N SER A 162 0.17 12.28 4.03
CA SER A 162 -0.59 11.50 5.02
C SER A 162 -0.58 12.14 6.41
N SER A 163 0.52 12.79 6.78
CA SER A 163 0.67 13.52 8.04
C SER A 163 -0.27 14.72 8.10
N SER A 164 -0.28 15.58 7.08
CA SER A 164 -1.14 16.75 6.97
C SER A 164 -2.64 16.40 6.84
N LEU A 165 -2.99 15.39 6.04
CA LEU A 165 -4.38 14.90 5.95
C LEU A 165 -4.87 14.36 7.30
N THR A 166 -4.07 13.54 7.98
CA THR A 166 -4.41 13.02 9.32
C THR A 166 -4.47 14.14 10.36
N ALA A 167 -3.62 15.16 10.26
CA ALA A 167 -3.65 16.35 11.13
C ALA A 167 -4.99 17.08 11.00
N GLY A 168 -5.41 17.35 9.76
CA GLY A 168 -6.65 18.07 9.49
C GLY A 168 -7.88 17.31 9.97
N LEU A 169 -7.94 15.99 9.76
CA LEU A 169 -8.99 15.13 10.32
C LEU A 169 -9.03 15.22 11.85
N ASN A 170 -7.91 14.97 12.53
CA ASN A 170 -7.83 15.05 14.00
C ASN A 170 -8.24 16.44 14.53
N LEU A 171 -7.80 17.53 13.88
CA LEU A 171 -8.12 18.91 14.32
C LEU A 171 -9.59 19.25 14.09
N PHE A 172 -10.20 18.76 13.01
CA PHE A 172 -11.62 18.93 12.74
C PHE A 172 -12.48 18.18 13.76
N GLU A 173 -12.15 16.91 14.03
CA GLU A 173 -12.80 16.08 15.06
C GLU A 173 -12.72 16.71 16.46
N ASN A 174 -11.63 17.40 16.78
CA ASN A 174 -11.44 18.14 18.03
C ASN A 174 -12.02 19.58 18.01
N GLY A 175 -12.87 19.93 17.03
CA GLY A 175 -13.57 21.22 16.99
C GLY A 175 -12.69 22.42 16.65
N LYS A 176 -11.57 22.22 15.96
CA LYS A 176 -10.63 23.28 15.53
C LYS A 176 -10.59 23.40 14.00
N PRO A 177 -11.69 23.80 13.33
CA PRO A 177 -11.83 23.77 11.87
C PRO A 177 -10.81 24.66 11.15
N ASP A 178 -10.46 25.82 11.70
CA ASP A 178 -9.48 26.73 11.07
C ASP A 178 -8.08 26.09 10.98
N LEU A 179 -7.67 25.38 12.04
CA LEU A 179 -6.43 24.61 12.05
C LEU A 179 -6.52 23.37 11.15
N ALA A 180 -7.71 22.78 11.01
CA ALA A 180 -7.92 21.66 10.09
C ALA A 180 -7.75 22.09 8.62
N TRP A 181 -8.35 23.22 8.24
CA TRP A 181 -8.19 23.82 6.92
C TRP A 181 -6.74 24.17 6.61
N ALA A 182 -6.00 24.77 7.56
CA ALA A 182 -4.57 25.01 7.43
C ALA A 182 -3.77 23.73 7.08
N GLN A 183 -4.08 22.62 7.73
CA GLN A 183 -3.41 21.34 7.46
C GLN A 183 -3.87 20.69 6.14
N TRP A 184 -5.14 20.83 5.75
CA TRP A 184 -5.60 20.37 4.45
C TRP A 184 -5.05 21.21 3.30
N ASN A 185 -4.88 22.53 3.46
CA ASN A 185 -4.20 23.37 2.47
C ASN A 185 -2.74 22.94 2.29
N LYS A 186 -2.04 22.58 3.37
CA LYS A 186 -0.69 21.97 3.30
C LYS A 186 -0.67 20.64 2.58
N ALA A 187 -1.69 19.80 2.77
CA ALA A 187 -1.85 18.58 1.98
C ALA A 187 -2.08 18.89 0.49
N PHE A 188 -2.88 19.92 0.15
CA PHE A 188 -3.09 20.35 -1.22
C PHE A 188 -1.83 20.92 -1.88
N ALA A 189 -1.08 21.78 -1.18
CA ALA A 189 0.24 22.25 -1.62
C ALA A 189 1.22 21.08 -1.83
N GLY A 190 1.12 20.03 -1.00
CA GLY A 190 1.84 18.77 -1.15
C GLY A 190 1.67 18.10 -2.52
N PHE A 191 0.53 18.28 -3.21
CA PHE A 191 0.36 17.78 -4.58
C PHE A 191 1.21 18.51 -5.61
N GLN A 192 1.68 19.75 -5.35
CA GLN A 192 2.61 20.41 -6.28
C GLN A 192 4.02 19.79 -6.25
N ASN A 193 4.34 18.97 -5.24
CA ASN A 193 5.63 18.33 -5.11
C ASN A 193 5.83 17.23 -6.19
N PRO A 194 6.76 17.37 -7.14
CA PRO A 194 6.95 16.40 -8.21
C PRO A 194 7.47 15.04 -7.70
N GLU A 195 8.12 14.98 -6.53
CA GLU A 195 8.61 13.72 -5.95
C GLU A 195 7.45 12.79 -5.53
N LEU A 196 6.26 13.33 -5.28
CA LEU A 196 5.04 12.57 -4.98
C LEU A 196 4.53 11.77 -6.19
N PHE A 197 4.88 12.15 -7.42
CA PHE A 197 4.31 11.54 -8.64
C PHE A 197 5.36 11.07 -9.66
N LYS A 198 6.55 11.67 -9.66
CA LYS A 198 7.68 11.28 -10.53
C LYS A 198 8.63 10.28 -9.87
N SER A 199 8.44 9.92 -8.60
CA SER A 199 9.14 8.78 -8.01
C SER A 199 8.39 7.47 -8.27
N TRP A 200 9.11 6.35 -8.23
CA TRP A 200 8.54 5.01 -8.37
C TRP A 200 8.30 4.34 -7.01
N TYR A 201 8.23 5.11 -5.92
CA TYR A 201 8.07 4.57 -4.59
C TYR A 201 6.72 3.84 -4.46
N TYR A 202 6.78 2.51 -4.33
CA TYR A 202 5.66 1.56 -4.40
C TYR A 202 4.41 1.91 -3.58
N GLU A 203 4.60 2.60 -2.45
CA GLU A 203 3.53 2.93 -1.54
C GLU A 203 2.62 4.04 -2.10
N ILE A 204 3.11 4.91 -3.00
CA ILE A 204 2.43 6.15 -3.39
C ILE A 204 1.01 5.94 -3.94
N PRO A 205 0.78 5.12 -5.00
CA PRO A 205 -0.58 4.98 -5.53
C PRO A 205 -1.54 4.38 -4.51
N MET A 206 -1.05 3.49 -3.66
CA MET A 206 -1.83 2.83 -2.61
C MET A 206 -2.12 3.77 -1.44
N ALA A 207 -1.15 4.58 -1.01
CA ALA A 207 -1.29 5.57 0.04
C ALA A 207 -2.24 6.70 -0.37
N LEU A 208 -2.14 7.19 -1.62
CA LEU A 208 -3.09 8.16 -2.15
C LEU A 208 -4.52 7.61 -2.12
N LEU A 209 -4.73 6.40 -2.64
CA LEU A 209 -6.05 5.75 -2.65
C LEU A 209 -6.58 5.51 -1.23
N PHE A 210 -5.72 5.08 -0.31
CA PHE A 210 -6.07 4.83 1.09
C PHE A 210 -6.40 6.12 1.86
N GLU A 211 -5.54 7.14 1.84
CA GLU A 211 -5.72 8.38 2.59
C GLU A 211 -6.92 9.20 2.09
N VAL A 212 -7.16 9.24 0.77
CA VAL A 212 -8.38 9.85 0.23
C VAL A 212 -9.63 9.05 0.65
N GLY A 213 -9.55 7.72 0.67
CA GLY A 213 -10.60 6.85 1.21
C GLY A 213 -10.86 7.09 2.70
N ARG A 214 -9.80 7.30 3.50
CA ARG A 214 -9.91 7.67 4.93
C ARG A 214 -10.63 9.00 5.10
N VAL A 215 -10.28 10.03 4.33
CA VAL A 215 -10.92 11.35 4.37
C VAL A 215 -12.42 11.24 4.05
N ALA A 216 -12.81 10.42 3.06
CA ALA A 216 -14.21 10.14 2.77
C ALA A 216 -14.94 9.46 3.93
N GLN A 217 -14.31 8.44 4.53
CA GLN A 217 -14.90 7.61 5.60
C GLN A 217 -14.97 8.36 6.94
N SER A 218 -14.10 9.33 7.19
CA SER A 218 -14.22 10.32 8.28
C SER A 218 -15.32 11.37 8.03
N GLY A 219 -16.16 11.23 6.99
CA GLY A 219 -17.31 12.10 6.74
C GLY A 219 -17.04 13.30 5.82
N HIS A 220 -15.91 13.34 5.10
CA HIS A 220 -15.56 14.45 4.21
C HIS A 220 -15.52 14.06 2.70
N PRO A 221 -16.60 13.51 2.12
CA PRO A 221 -16.59 13.02 0.73
C PRO A 221 -16.34 14.13 -0.31
N LYS A 222 -16.77 15.38 -0.02
CA LYS A 222 -16.47 16.54 -0.88
C LYS A 222 -14.97 16.87 -0.92
N LEU A 223 -14.29 16.78 0.22
CA LEU A 223 -12.84 16.95 0.31
C LEU A 223 -12.13 15.82 -0.43
N ALA A 224 -12.54 14.57 -0.22
CA ALA A 224 -12.01 13.42 -0.95
C ALA A 224 -12.13 13.58 -2.48
N ALA A 225 -13.28 14.02 -2.99
CA ALA A 225 -13.47 14.31 -4.42
C ALA A 225 -12.55 15.42 -4.95
N LEU A 226 -12.23 16.44 -4.14
CA LEU A 226 -11.24 17.47 -4.50
C LEU A 226 -9.82 16.90 -4.53
N LEU A 227 -9.43 16.08 -3.54
CA LEU A 227 -8.12 15.41 -3.51
C LEU A 227 -7.91 14.52 -4.76
N LEU A 228 -8.93 13.73 -5.14
CA LEU A 228 -8.93 12.91 -6.37
C LEU A 228 -8.67 13.74 -7.64
N ARG A 229 -9.40 14.86 -7.77
CA ARG A 229 -9.25 15.79 -8.91
C ARG A 229 -7.90 16.49 -8.93
N SER A 230 -7.30 16.78 -7.76
CA SER A 230 -5.94 17.34 -7.68
C SER A 230 -4.89 16.36 -8.20
N VAL A 231 -5.01 15.05 -7.87
CA VAL A 231 -4.12 14.01 -8.42
C VAL A 231 -4.24 13.93 -9.95
N GLN A 232 -5.47 13.87 -10.49
CA GLN A 232 -5.72 13.86 -11.93
C GLN A 232 -5.18 15.12 -12.62
N ARG A 233 -5.47 16.31 -12.09
CA ARG A 233 -5.01 17.59 -12.66
C ARG A 233 -3.49 17.64 -12.71
N TRP A 234 -2.81 17.23 -11.64
CA TRP A 234 -1.35 17.21 -11.63
C TRP A 234 -0.79 16.25 -12.69
N ALA A 235 -1.36 15.05 -12.81
CA ALA A 235 -0.96 14.07 -13.82
C ALA A 235 -1.09 14.62 -15.25
N HIS A 236 -2.23 15.25 -15.59
CA HIS A 236 -2.45 15.86 -16.89
C HIS A 236 -1.52 17.03 -17.20
N THR A 237 -1.07 17.78 -16.19
CA THR A 237 -0.19 18.95 -16.38
C THR A 237 1.29 18.57 -16.51
N PHE A 238 1.75 17.53 -15.79
CA PHE A 238 3.19 17.32 -15.54
C PHE A 238 3.77 15.95 -15.93
N LEU A 239 2.96 15.01 -16.42
CA LEU A 239 3.41 13.70 -16.91
C LEU A 239 3.18 13.55 -18.43
N ASP A 240 4.07 12.82 -19.09
CA ASP A 240 3.90 12.44 -20.50
C ASP A 240 2.71 11.47 -20.63
N PRO A 241 1.75 11.68 -21.54
CA PRO A 241 0.64 10.75 -21.80
C PRO A 241 1.05 9.30 -22.11
N LYS A 242 2.32 9.04 -22.49
CA LYS A 242 2.88 7.70 -22.71
C LYS A 242 3.45 7.03 -21.45
N ASP A 243 3.54 7.75 -20.34
CA ASP A 243 4.03 7.25 -19.05
C ASP A 243 2.93 6.45 -18.34
N SER A 244 3.22 5.26 -17.81
CA SER A 244 2.22 4.49 -17.07
C SER A 244 1.77 5.18 -15.76
N ARG A 245 2.58 6.10 -15.23
CA ARG A 245 2.17 7.00 -14.14
C ARG A 245 1.09 7.97 -14.57
N TYR A 246 1.14 8.50 -15.80
CA TYR A 246 0.06 9.33 -16.34
C TYR A 246 -1.23 8.52 -16.40
N ALA A 247 -1.18 7.30 -16.95
CA ALA A 247 -2.35 6.42 -17.04
C ALA A 247 -2.94 6.09 -15.65
N LEU A 248 -2.09 5.80 -14.65
CA LEU A 248 -2.54 5.50 -13.29
C LEU A 248 -3.11 6.73 -12.57
N PHE A 249 -2.39 7.86 -12.56
CA PHE A 249 -2.80 9.04 -11.80
C PHE A 249 -3.94 9.83 -12.45
N SER A 250 -4.06 9.86 -13.78
CA SER A 250 -5.17 10.54 -14.47
C SER A 250 -6.54 9.96 -14.11
N VAL A 251 -6.62 8.64 -13.83
CA VAL A 251 -7.87 7.95 -13.50
C VAL A 251 -8.40 8.33 -12.11
N PHE A 252 -7.57 8.88 -11.20
CA PHE A 252 -8.02 9.20 -9.83
C PHE A 252 -9.23 10.15 -9.80
N GLY A 253 -9.26 11.17 -10.65
CA GLY A 253 -10.32 12.18 -10.67
C GLY A 253 -11.69 11.66 -11.12
N GLU A 254 -11.73 10.47 -11.71
CA GLU A 254 -12.92 9.75 -12.15
C GLU A 254 -13.38 8.67 -11.15
N LEU A 255 -12.62 8.41 -10.09
CA LEU A 255 -12.98 7.40 -9.08
C LEU A 255 -14.19 7.86 -8.25
N GLU A 256 -15.16 6.95 -8.09
CA GLU A 256 -16.28 7.17 -7.18
C GLU A 256 -15.83 7.09 -5.72
N VAL A 257 -16.09 8.16 -4.96
CA VAL A 257 -15.67 8.31 -3.55
C VAL A 257 -16.19 7.17 -2.68
N ASP A 258 -17.42 6.74 -2.91
CA ASP A 258 -18.09 5.70 -2.12
C ASP A 258 -17.48 4.30 -2.38
N GLN A 259 -16.84 4.09 -3.54
CA GLN A 259 -16.20 2.82 -3.91
C GLN A 259 -14.74 2.70 -3.42
N LEU A 260 -14.12 3.77 -2.92
CA LEU A 260 -12.68 3.81 -2.63
C LEU A 260 -12.22 2.72 -1.65
N ARG A 261 -13.01 2.37 -0.63
CA ARG A 261 -12.68 1.31 0.35
C ARG A 261 -12.63 -0.08 -0.28
N GLU A 262 -13.57 -0.39 -1.17
CA GLU A 262 -13.58 -1.66 -1.92
C GLU A 262 -12.43 -1.68 -2.93
N LEU A 263 -12.29 -0.61 -3.71
CA LEU A 263 -11.23 -0.47 -4.71
C LEU A 263 -9.84 -0.60 -4.08
N TYR A 264 -9.59 0.03 -2.93
CA TYR A 264 -8.34 -0.10 -2.17
C TYR A 264 -8.04 -1.56 -1.81
N THR A 265 -9.05 -2.33 -1.40
CA THR A 265 -8.91 -3.76 -1.10
C THR A 265 -8.54 -4.58 -2.34
N ARG A 266 -9.18 -4.32 -3.47
CA ARG A 266 -8.87 -4.98 -4.75
C ARG A 266 -7.49 -4.58 -5.29
N ALA A 267 -7.13 -3.31 -5.14
CA ALA A 267 -5.87 -2.72 -5.57
C ALA A 267 -4.68 -3.26 -4.77
N ALA A 268 -4.78 -3.32 -3.44
CA ALA A 268 -3.71 -3.84 -2.59
C ALA A 268 -3.43 -5.33 -2.90
N ARG A 269 -4.48 -6.13 -3.13
CA ARG A 269 -4.32 -7.52 -3.57
C ARG A 269 -3.67 -7.60 -4.95
N SER A 270 -4.12 -6.80 -5.91
CA SER A 270 -3.56 -6.77 -7.26
C SER A 270 -2.09 -6.33 -7.29
N MET A 271 -1.69 -5.39 -6.43
CA MET A 271 -0.30 -4.98 -6.29
C MET A 271 0.55 -6.10 -5.67
N TYR A 272 0.06 -6.74 -4.60
CA TYR A 272 0.74 -7.86 -3.96
C TYR A 272 0.95 -9.04 -4.93
N ASP A 273 -0.10 -9.51 -5.61
CA ASP A 273 -0.02 -10.59 -6.61
C ASP A 273 0.88 -10.20 -7.79
N GLY A 274 0.86 -8.92 -8.18
CA GLY A 274 1.75 -8.35 -9.19
C GLY A 274 3.22 -8.44 -8.80
N LEU A 275 3.55 -8.16 -7.53
CA LEU A 275 4.91 -8.24 -7.01
C LEU A 275 5.37 -9.68 -6.76
N GLU A 276 4.57 -10.49 -6.07
CA GLU A 276 4.93 -11.88 -5.71
C GLU A 276 5.26 -12.76 -6.94
N THR A 277 4.71 -12.41 -8.11
CA THR A 277 4.99 -13.10 -9.38
C THR A 277 6.25 -12.62 -10.11
N ARG A 278 6.89 -11.53 -9.65
CA ARG A 278 8.00 -10.85 -10.32
C ARG A 278 9.29 -10.76 -9.48
N ILE A 279 9.19 -10.60 -8.16
CA ILE A 279 10.34 -10.46 -7.25
C ILE A 279 10.54 -11.71 -6.37
N ASP A 280 11.72 -11.85 -5.79
CA ASP A 280 12.03 -12.98 -4.90
C ASP A 280 11.11 -13.00 -3.67
N LYS A 281 10.71 -14.20 -3.22
CA LYS A 281 9.77 -14.40 -2.10
C LYS A 281 10.32 -13.96 -0.74
N ARG A 282 11.63 -13.79 -0.61
CA ARG A 282 12.32 -13.23 0.54
C ARG A 282 12.73 -11.76 0.33
N ASN A 283 12.36 -11.13 -0.79
CA ASN A 283 12.59 -9.70 -0.95
C ASN A 283 11.77 -8.92 0.10
N LYS A 284 12.47 -8.05 0.84
CA LYS A 284 11.93 -7.22 1.93
C LYS A 284 10.67 -6.45 1.52
N LEU A 285 10.57 -6.01 0.27
CA LEU A 285 9.43 -5.26 -0.27
C LEU A 285 8.10 -6.00 -0.09
N LEU A 286 8.04 -7.32 -0.31
CA LEU A 286 6.81 -8.11 -0.14
C LEU A 286 6.28 -8.02 1.31
N TYR A 287 7.20 -8.02 2.28
CA TYR A 287 6.87 -7.93 3.71
C TYR A 287 6.48 -6.51 4.11
N GLU A 288 7.07 -5.47 3.50
CA GLU A 288 6.62 -4.09 3.71
C GLU A 288 5.22 -3.83 3.13
N VAL A 289 4.91 -4.39 1.95
CA VAL A 289 3.56 -4.36 1.36
C VAL A 289 2.55 -5.11 2.22
N ARG A 290 2.88 -6.31 2.70
CA ARG A 290 2.04 -7.08 3.64
C ARG A 290 1.76 -6.30 4.93
N LEU A 291 2.81 -5.72 5.53
CA LEU A 291 2.72 -4.92 6.76
C LEU A 291 1.81 -3.70 6.58
N ASN A 292 1.98 -2.95 5.50
CA ASN A 292 1.17 -1.77 5.21
C ASN A 292 -0.29 -2.15 4.98
N ARG A 293 -0.56 -3.20 4.18
CA ARG A 293 -1.92 -3.70 3.98
C ARG A 293 -2.58 -4.14 5.30
N ALA A 294 -1.85 -4.81 6.18
CA ALA A 294 -2.37 -5.22 7.48
C ALA A 294 -2.68 -4.03 8.39
N LEU A 295 -1.82 -3.00 8.41
CA LEU A 295 -2.08 -1.74 9.13
C LEU A 295 -3.32 -1.01 8.60
N ASP A 296 -3.51 -1.00 7.29
CA ASP A 296 -4.61 -0.29 6.63
C ASP A 296 -5.95 -1.03 6.81
N LEU A 297 -5.93 -2.37 6.89
CA LEU A 297 -7.08 -3.19 7.30
C LEU A 297 -7.52 -2.86 8.73
N LEU A 298 -6.57 -2.85 9.68
CA LEU A 298 -6.86 -2.55 11.09
C LEU A 298 -7.33 -1.12 11.36
N TRP A 299 -7.05 -0.18 10.44
CA TRP A 299 -7.63 1.16 10.53
C TRP A 299 -9.15 1.15 10.29
N TYR A 300 -9.64 0.30 9.40
CA TYR A 300 -11.07 0.16 9.10
C TYR A 300 -11.80 -0.73 10.10
N ASP A 301 -11.13 -1.75 10.62
CA ASP A 301 -11.70 -2.78 11.49
C ASP A 301 -10.61 -3.37 12.39
N PRO A 302 -10.57 -3.02 13.70
CA PRO A 302 -9.57 -3.54 14.63
C PRO A 302 -9.55 -5.06 14.78
N GLU A 303 -10.64 -5.75 14.41
CA GLU A 303 -10.77 -7.22 14.47
C GLU A 303 -10.62 -7.90 13.09
N ALA A 304 -10.13 -7.17 12.08
CA ALA A 304 -9.94 -7.72 10.74
C ALA A 304 -9.06 -8.99 10.74
N ASP A 305 -9.46 -10.01 9.98
CA ASP A 305 -8.64 -11.20 9.77
C ASP A 305 -7.38 -10.84 8.96
N LEU A 306 -6.23 -10.95 9.63
CA LEU A 306 -4.91 -10.69 9.06
C LEU A 306 -4.12 -11.97 8.76
N THR A 307 -4.73 -13.16 8.84
CA THR A 307 -4.04 -14.46 8.70
C THR A 307 -3.27 -14.59 7.37
N GLU A 308 -3.79 -14.00 6.28
CA GLU A 308 -3.11 -13.95 4.98
C GLU A 308 -1.91 -12.98 4.93
N TRP A 309 -1.93 -11.93 5.75
CA TRP A 309 -0.98 -10.80 5.71
C TRP A 309 0.11 -10.87 6.78
N LEU A 310 -0.03 -11.75 7.78
CA LEU A 310 0.91 -11.93 8.88
C LEU A 310 1.76 -13.22 8.70
N PRO A 311 2.96 -13.13 8.09
CA PRO A 311 3.94 -14.21 8.13
C PRO A 311 4.44 -14.48 9.54
N GLN A 312 5.09 -15.64 9.75
CA GLN A 312 5.72 -15.95 11.04
C GLN A 312 6.85 -14.96 11.34
N ILE A 313 6.99 -14.53 12.60
CA ILE A 313 8.02 -13.55 12.98
C ILE A 313 9.44 -14.03 12.66
N SER A 314 9.70 -15.34 12.74
CA SER A 314 10.95 -15.99 12.34
C SER A 314 11.25 -15.85 10.84
N GLU A 315 10.24 -15.89 9.98
CA GLU A 315 10.35 -15.64 8.53
C GLU A 315 10.76 -14.18 8.30
N VAL A 316 10.08 -13.22 8.94
CA VAL A 316 10.40 -11.79 8.85
C VAL A 316 11.80 -11.48 9.38
N ASP A 317 12.19 -12.08 10.50
CA ASP A 317 13.53 -11.93 11.09
C ASP A 317 14.64 -12.36 10.14
N SER A 318 14.42 -13.43 9.37
CA SER A 318 15.39 -13.91 8.37
C SER A 318 15.60 -12.96 7.19
N VAL A 319 14.62 -12.07 6.93
CA VAL A 319 14.66 -11.07 5.84
C VAL A 319 15.11 -9.71 6.34
N SER A 320 14.59 -9.24 7.48
CA SER A 320 14.98 -7.98 8.09
C SER A 320 14.57 -7.94 9.58
N PRO A 321 15.53 -8.05 10.52
CA PRO A 321 15.28 -7.88 11.95
C PRO A 321 14.68 -6.51 12.33
N GLY A 322 14.93 -5.47 11.51
CA GLY A 322 14.28 -4.17 11.67
C GLY A 322 12.81 -4.17 11.26
N LEU A 323 12.41 -5.03 10.32
CA LEU A 323 11.02 -5.14 9.84
C LEU A 323 10.14 -5.93 10.81
N SER A 324 10.69 -6.97 11.43
CA SER A 324 9.98 -7.80 12.41
C SER A 324 9.53 -7.01 13.65
N VAL A 325 10.26 -5.95 14.03
CA VAL A 325 9.83 -5.01 15.08
C VAL A 325 8.45 -4.41 14.79
N TYR A 326 8.16 -4.01 13.55
CA TYR A 326 6.86 -3.44 13.21
C TYR A 326 5.76 -4.51 13.15
N PHE A 327 6.08 -5.74 12.70
CA PHE A 327 5.14 -6.87 12.76
C PHE A 327 4.82 -7.28 14.20
N LEU A 328 5.79 -7.21 15.12
CA LEU A 328 5.54 -7.43 16.55
C LEU A 328 4.68 -6.32 17.16
N LEU A 329 4.91 -5.04 16.82
CA LEU A 329 4.05 -3.94 17.27
C LEU A 329 2.62 -4.03 16.69
N LEU A 330 2.48 -4.51 15.45
CA LEU A 330 1.20 -4.83 14.83
C LEU A 330 0.49 -5.98 15.56
N GLN A 331 1.22 -7.03 15.93
CA GLN A 331 0.70 -8.16 16.71
C GLN A 331 0.27 -7.71 18.11
N ALA A 332 1.04 -6.86 18.80
CA ALA A 332 0.66 -6.28 20.08
C ALA A 332 -0.62 -5.42 19.97
N TYR A 333 -0.76 -4.61 18.90
CA TYR A 333 -1.99 -3.86 18.65
C TYR A 333 -3.20 -4.79 18.53
N ARG A 334 -3.09 -5.89 17.76
CA ARG A 334 -4.19 -6.84 17.58
C ARG A 334 -4.55 -7.55 18.89
N LEU A 335 -3.55 -7.93 19.69
CA LEU A 335 -3.77 -8.54 21.00
C LEU A 335 -4.53 -7.59 21.95
N VAL A 336 -4.19 -6.29 21.96
CA VAL A 336 -4.95 -5.28 22.73
C VAL A 336 -6.38 -5.11 22.19
N ALA A 337 -6.60 -5.17 20.87
CA ALA A 337 -7.95 -5.15 20.31
C ALA A 337 -8.79 -6.36 20.79
N GLN A 338 -8.14 -7.52 20.86
CA GLN A 338 -8.68 -8.81 21.29
C GLN A 338 -8.73 -9.02 22.82
N ASP A 339 -8.48 -7.96 23.60
CA ASP A 339 -8.43 -7.95 25.08
C ASP A 339 -7.39 -8.92 25.70
N GLN A 340 -6.40 -9.37 24.89
CA GLN A 340 -5.27 -10.21 25.28
C GLN A 340 -4.09 -9.34 25.77
N PHE A 341 -4.26 -8.71 26.93
CA PHE A 341 -3.33 -7.68 27.41
C PHE A 341 -1.97 -8.23 27.87
N ASP A 342 -1.94 -9.40 28.49
CA ASP A 342 -0.70 -9.98 29.06
C ASP A 342 0.25 -10.43 27.93
N GLU A 343 -0.29 -11.08 26.90
CA GLU A 343 0.45 -11.44 25.70
C GLU A 343 0.93 -10.18 24.93
N ALA A 344 0.12 -9.11 24.92
CA ALA A 344 0.54 -7.84 24.32
C ALA A 344 1.74 -7.22 25.08
N GLU A 345 1.79 -7.32 26.41
CA GLU A 345 2.92 -6.83 27.21
C GLU A 345 4.18 -7.70 27.05
N GLU A 346 4.04 -9.02 26.88
CA GLU A 346 5.17 -9.90 26.53
C GLU A 346 5.77 -9.51 25.16
N ILE A 347 4.93 -9.32 24.14
CA ILE A 347 5.35 -8.88 22.81
C ILE A 347 6.01 -7.49 22.88
N CYS A 348 5.46 -6.55 23.66
CA CYS A 348 6.09 -5.24 23.87
C CYS A 348 7.47 -5.37 24.54
N SER A 349 7.63 -6.29 25.49
CA SER A 349 8.90 -6.60 26.16
C SER A 349 9.90 -7.29 25.21
N GLN A 350 9.43 -8.06 24.23
CA GLN A 350 10.27 -8.58 23.14
C GLN A 350 10.72 -7.47 22.19
N VAL A 351 9.83 -6.55 21.82
CA VAL A 351 10.13 -5.37 20.99
C VAL A 351 11.19 -4.50 21.65
N GLN A 352 11.05 -4.17 22.94
CA GLN A 352 12.01 -3.34 23.66
C GLN A 352 13.42 -3.96 23.64
N ARG A 353 13.56 -5.27 23.89
CA ARG A 353 14.83 -5.99 23.83
C ARG A 353 15.48 -5.88 22.43
N ARG A 354 14.71 -6.11 21.37
CA ARG A 354 15.17 -5.98 19.97
C ARG A 354 15.58 -4.55 19.61
N LEU A 355 14.81 -3.57 20.08
CA LEU A 355 15.09 -2.14 19.85
C LEU A 355 16.40 -1.68 20.50
N THR A 356 16.83 -2.26 21.62
CA THR A 356 18.13 -1.96 22.22
C THR A 356 19.27 -2.31 21.27
N THR A 357 19.30 -3.55 20.76
CA THR A 357 20.33 -4.01 19.82
C THR A 357 20.30 -3.27 18.48
N LEU A 358 19.11 -3.04 17.90
CA LEU A 358 19.02 -2.43 16.57
C LEU A 358 19.44 -0.96 16.55
N LYS A 359 19.23 -0.20 17.63
CA LYS A 359 19.65 1.21 17.71
C LYS A 359 21.17 1.41 17.62
N GLU A 360 21.94 0.40 17.99
CA GLU A 360 23.40 0.42 17.91
C GLU A 360 23.90 0.27 16.47
N ILE A 361 23.04 -0.15 15.53
CA ILE A 361 23.36 -0.38 14.12
C ILE A 361 22.69 0.71 13.26
N PRO A 362 23.45 1.69 12.73
CA PRO A 362 22.90 2.76 11.90
C PRO A 362 22.12 2.24 10.69
N GLY A 363 20.95 2.83 10.42
CA GLY A 363 20.10 2.48 9.29
C GLY A 363 19.36 1.13 9.40
N SER A 364 19.59 0.34 10.45
CA SER A 364 18.90 -0.94 10.65
C SER A 364 17.39 -0.79 10.92
N ILE A 365 16.98 0.37 11.43
CA ILE A 365 15.59 0.66 11.82
C ILE A 365 15.23 2.14 11.64
N ASP A 366 13.99 2.39 11.18
CA ASP A 366 13.37 3.71 11.05
C ASP A 366 12.63 4.03 12.36
N LEU A 367 13.32 4.70 13.28
CA LEU A 367 12.77 5.03 14.60
C LEU A 367 11.49 5.86 14.51
N TRP A 368 11.33 6.72 13.49
CA TRP A 368 10.10 7.48 13.29
C TRP A 368 8.92 6.55 12.99
N ARG A 369 9.11 5.52 12.13
CA ARG A 369 8.10 4.47 11.90
C ARG A 369 7.80 3.66 13.17
N VAL A 370 8.80 3.44 14.05
CA VAL A 370 8.59 2.81 15.37
C VAL A 370 7.70 3.70 16.25
N GLY A 371 7.95 5.01 16.26
CA GLY A 371 7.11 5.98 16.97
C GLY A 371 5.65 5.97 16.48
N LEU A 372 5.42 5.90 15.16
CA LEU A 372 4.07 5.76 14.61
C LEU A 372 3.37 4.45 15.01
N ALA A 373 4.12 3.36 15.12
CA ALA A 373 3.58 2.06 15.54
C ALA A 373 3.17 2.09 17.03
N TYR A 374 4.02 2.66 17.91
CA TYR A 374 3.65 2.90 19.30
C TYR A 374 2.48 3.87 19.47
N ARG A 375 2.35 4.90 18.63
CA ARG A 375 1.16 5.77 18.61
C ARG A 375 -0.11 4.97 18.33
N ARG A 376 -0.10 4.09 17.31
CA ARG A 376 -1.25 3.23 16.98
C ARG A 376 -1.61 2.30 18.15
N LEU A 377 -0.61 1.67 18.76
CA LEU A 377 -0.81 0.85 19.97
C LEU A 377 -1.41 1.66 21.12
N GLY A 378 -0.91 2.86 21.38
CA GLY A 378 -1.43 3.77 22.40
C GLY A 378 -2.88 4.19 22.15
N ARG A 379 -3.28 4.42 20.90
CA ARG A 379 -4.70 4.65 20.54
C ARG A 379 -5.58 3.46 20.92
N GLN A 380 -5.15 2.24 20.62
CA GLN A 380 -5.93 1.03 20.93
C GLN A 380 -6.04 0.79 22.44
N GLN A 381 -4.93 0.97 23.17
CA GLN A 381 -4.90 0.88 24.63
C GLN A 381 -5.82 1.95 25.26
N HIS A 382 -5.83 3.18 24.75
CA HIS A 382 -6.74 4.23 25.19
C HIS A 382 -8.21 3.88 24.87
N ALA A 383 -8.50 3.31 23.70
CA ALA A 383 -9.86 2.88 23.34
C ALA A 383 -10.37 1.72 24.22
N LYS A 384 -9.46 0.93 24.80
CA LYS A 384 -9.73 -0.12 25.79
C LYS A 384 -9.56 0.35 27.25
N GLU A 385 -9.53 1.67 27.48
CA GLU A 385 -9.40 2.31 28.81
C GLU A 385 -8.14 1.93 29.62
N ARG A 386 -7.14 1.28 28.98
CA ARG A 386 -5.84 0.93 29.56
C ARG A 386 -4.91 2.16 29.60
N TYR A 387 -5.34 3.21 30.31
CA TYR A 387 -4.69 4.53 30.29
C TYR A 387 -3.21 4.51 30.70
N ALA A 388 -2.81 3.67 31.66
CA ALA A 388 -1.41 3.51 32.05
C ALA A 388 -0.55 2.97 30.89
N ASP A 389 -1.04 1.98 30.14
CA ASP A 389 -0.32 1.39 29.00
C ASP A 389 -0.29 2.36 27.82
N ALA A 390 -1.42 3.02 27.56
CA ALA A 390 -1.51 4.07 26.56
C ALA A 390 -0.51 5.20 26.85
N ARG A 391 -0.39 5.67 28.11
CA ARG A 391 0.62 6.67 28.54
C ARG A 391 2.05 6.15 28.30
N ARG A 392 2.36 4.88 28.60
CA ARG A 392 3.65 4.24 28.27
C ARG A 392 3.92 4.23 26.76
N SER A 393 2.94 3.87 25.94
CA SER A 393 3.04 3.82 24.48
C SER A 393 3.16 5.20 23.84
N PHE A 394 2.37 6.18 24.24
CA PHE A 394 2.44 7.55 23.74
C PHE A 394 3.75 8.26 24.17
N ASN A 395 4.26 8.03 25.38
CA ASN A 395 5.60 8.50 25.79
C ASN A 395 6.71 7.88 24.93
N THR A 396 6.59 6.60 24.60
CA THR A 396 7.52 5.90 23.71
C THR A 396 7.43 6.45 22.28
N ALA A 397 6.22 6.75 21.80
CA ALA A 397 6.00 7.39 20.50
C ALA A 397 6.65 8.78 20.45
N LEU A 398 6.37 9.64 21.42
CA LEU A 398 6.92 11.00 21.57
C LEU A 398 8.45 11.00 21.43
N LYS A 399 9.12 10.15 22.22
CA LYS A 399 10.58 9.98 22.23
C LYS A 399 11.19 9.71 20.86
N TYR A 400 10.47 9.03 19.96
CA TYR A 400 10.97 8.70 18.62
C TYR A 400 10.55 9.71 17.54
N VAL A 401 9.41 10.40 17.69
CA VAL A 401 8.91 11.34 16.67
C VAL A 401 9.41 12.77 16.87
N GLN A 402 9.71 13.19 18.11
CA GLN A 402 10.07 14.58 18.48
C GLN A 402 11.30 15.17 17.75
N ASN A 403 12.17 14.34 17.18
CA ASN A 403 13.39 14.80 16.50
C ASN A 403 13.18 15.15 15.01
N ASN A 404 11.96 15.04 14.48
CA ASN A 404 11.65 15.32 13.07
C ASN A 404 10.46 16.29 12.96
N ASN A 405 10.73 17.58 13.20
CA ASN A 405 9.68 18.60 13.38
C ASN A 405 8.71 18.70 12.19
N GLU A 406 9.20 18.59 10.94
CA GLU A 406 8.37 18.67 9.73
C GLU A 406 7.37 17.50 9.62
N LEU A 407 7.84 16.25 9.74
CA LEU A 407 6.97 15.08 9.61
C LEU A 407 6.08 14.87 10.84
N SER A 408 6.54 15.28 12.02
CA SER A 408 5.95 14.89 13.30
C SER A 408 5.01 15.91 13.92
N LYS A 409 4.89 17.14 13.43
CA LYS A 409 4.06 18.19 14.08
C LYS A 409 2.62 17.73 14.35
N SER A 410 1.96 17.12 13.36
CA SER A 410 0.62 16.53 13.49
C SER A 410 0.56 15.39 14.53
N VAL A 411 1.61 14.56 14.54
CA VAL A 411 1.77 13.39 15.40
C VAL A 411 1.97 13.84 16.85
N LEU A 412 2.73 14.92 17.06
CA LEU A 412 2.96 15.55 18.36
C LEU A 412 1.68 16.19 18.91
N ILE A 413 0.94 16.94 18.08
CA ILE A 413 -0.38 17.50 18.46
C ILE A 413 -1.31 16.40 18.97
N GLU A 414 -1.45 15.31 18.21
CA GLU A 414 -2.29 14.17 18.60
C GLU A 414 -1.80 13.48 19.88
N ILE A 415 -0.49 13.27 20.03
CA ILE A 415 0.09 12.70 21.24
C ILE A 415 -0.24 13.60 22.45
N CYS A 416 -0.10 14.91 22.33
CA CYS A 416 -0.44 15.85 23.40
C CYS A 416 -1.93 15.82 23.74
N GLN A 417 -2.82 15.82 22.74
CA GLN A 417 -4.27 15.70 22.93
C GLN A 417 -4.65 14.41 23.69
N ARG A 418 -4.06 13.27 23.30
CA ARG A 418 -4.33 11.97 23.95
C ARG A 418 -3.75 11.93 25.37
N GLN A 419 -2.54 12.45 25.59
CA GLN A 419 -1.96 12.53 26.94
C GLN A 419 -2.77 13.46 27.86
N GLN A 420 -3.18 14.64 27.39
CA GLN A 420 -4.07 15.56 28.11
C GLN A 420 -5.43 14.90 28.44
N SER A 421 -6.03 14.18 27.49
CA SER A 421 -7.27 13.44 27.69
C SER A 421 -7.13 12.36 28.78
N MET A 422 -6.06 11.58 28.74
CA MET A 422 -5.80 10.55 29.76
C MET A 422 -5.49 11.15 31.13
N ALA A 423 -4.72 12.24 31.18
CA ALA A 423 -4.41 12.95 32.41
C ALA A 423 -5.68 13.50 33.08
N ASN A 424 -6.62 14.05 32.30
CA ASN A 424 -7.94 14.45 32.80
C ASN A 424 -8.72 13.26 33.38
N MET A 425 -8.78 12.12 32.68
CA MET A 425 -9.45 10.91 33.17
C MET A 425 -8.79 10.33 34.43
N MET A 426 -7.47 10.47 34.56
CA MET A 426 -6.68 10.05 35.74
C MET A 426 -6.64 11.11 36.86
N GLN A 427 -7.26 12.28 36.67
CA GLN A 427 -7.23 13.43 37.59
C GLN A 427 -5.81 13.96 37.91
N ASP A 428 -4.87 13.77 36.98
CA ASP A 428 -3.46 14.18 37.08
C ASP A 428 -3.29 15.64 36.63
N THR A 429 -3.57 16.58 37.54
CA THR A 429 -3.66 18.02 37.22
C THR A 429 -2.33 18.65 36.74
N GLU A 430 -1.19 18.11 37.18
CA GLU A 430 0.13 18.56 36.74
C GLU A 430 0.39 18.16 35.27
N ASP A 431 0.12 16.90 34.91
CA ASP A 431 0.20 16.45 33.52
C ASP A 431 -0.81 17.21 32.63
N VAL A 432 -2.05 17.43 33.10
CA VAL A 432 -3.05 18.22 32.34
C VAL A 432 -2.48 19.60 32.00
N PHE A 433 -1.89 20.32 32.97
CA PHE A 433 -1.26 21.61 32.71
C PHE A 433 -0.09 21.51 31.72
N PHE A 434 0.80 20.53 31.90
CA PHE A 434 1.95 20.31 31.02
C PHE A 434 1.54 20.03 29.57
N TRP A 435 0.64 19.07 29.33
CA TRP A 435 0.20 18.69 27.99
C TRP A 435 -0.64 19.79 27.34
N SER A 436 -1.44 20.55 28.10
CA SER A 436 -2.17 21.73 27.60
C SER A 436 -1.20 22.77 27.03
N ARG A 437 -0.17 23.14 27.80
CA ARG A 437 0.83 24.15 27.38
C ARG A 437 1.64 23.70 26.16
N MET A 438 1.99 22.42 26.07
CA MET A 438 2.71 21.90 24.89
C MET A 438 1.81 21.85 23.65
N LEU A 439 0.53 21.49 23.82
CA LEU A 439 -0.46 21.53 22.74
C LEU A 439 -0.68 22.96 22.23
N GLU A 440 -0.84 23.94 23.13
CA GLU A 440 -0.97 25.36 22.78
C GLU A 440 0.21 25.86 21.94
N SER A 441 1.44 25.51 22.32
CA SER A 441 2.64 25.88 21.55
C SER A 441 2.62 25.29 20.14
N LEU A 442 2.29 24.01 19.99
CA LEU A 442 2.23 23.34 18.67
C LEU A 442 1.09 23.89 17.78
N GLU A 443 0.00 24.32 18.39
CA GLU A 443 -1.12 24.97 17.69
C GLU A 443 -0.81 26.42 17.30
N GLN A 444 -0.13 27.18 18.16
CA GLN A 444 0.40 28.52 17.82
C GLN A 444 1.40 28.43 16.66
N ASP A 445 2.36 27.50 16.72
CA ASP A 445 3.29 27.24 15.61
C ASP A 445 2.54 26.84 14.32
N THR A 446 1.37 26.20 14.43
CA THR A 446 0.55 25.85 13.27
C THR A 446 -0.11 27.10 12.66
N LYS A 447 -0.63 28.02 13.50
CA LYS A 447 -1.20 29.30 13.06
C LYS A 447 -0.15 30.23 12.46
N ALA A 448 1.03 30.34 13.07
CA ALA A 448 2.08 31.23 12.61
C ALA A 448 2.51 30.93 11.16
N GLN A 449 2.67 29.64 10.82
CA GLN A 449 3.00 29.23 9.46
C GLN A 449 1.91 29.59 8.43
N VAL A 450 0.63 29.61 8.82
CA VAL A 450 -0.46 30.05 7.92
C VAL A 450 -0.37 31.55 7.64
N ILE A 451 0.02 32.34 8.64
CA ILE A 451 0.13 33.80 8.50
C ILE A 451 1.36 34.19 7.66
N GLU A 452 2.45 33.41 7.71
CA GLU A 452 3.59 33.59 6.79
C GLU A 452 3.23 33.15 5.37
N GLU A 453 2.62 31.96 5.20
CA GLU A 453 2.20 31.44 3.88
C GLU A 453 1.21 32.37 3.14
N VAL A 454 0.27 33.03 3.85
CA VAL A 454 -0.66 34.00 3.23
C VAL A 454 0.02 35.32 2.86
N LYS A 455 1.01 35.79 3.63
CA LYS A 455 1.73 37.03 3.32
C LYS A 455 2.64 36.90 2.12
N ASP A 456 3.26 35.73 1.93
CA ASP A 456 4.05 35.44 0.75
C ASP A 456 3.16 35.37 -0.52
N GLU A 457 1.86 35.06 -0.41
CA GLU A 457 0.89 35.15 -1.52
C GLU A 457 0.44 36.61 -1.77
N ASP A 458 0.17 37.40 -0.73
CA ASP A 458 -0.23 38.82 -0.86
C ASP A 458 0.91 39.75 -1.34
N GLU A 459 2.19 39.40 -1.15
CA GLU A 459 3.35 40.19 -1.62
C GLU A 459 3.76 39.92 -3.08
N ASP A 460 3.24 38.86 -3.73
CA ASP A 460 3.56 38.49 -5.13
C ASP A 460 2.53 39.03 -6.16
N ASP A 461 1.35 39.51 -5.73
CA ASP A 461 0.27 40.05 -6.60
C ASP A 461 0.32 41.59 -6.80
N ASP A 462 1.26 42.29 -6.14
CA ASP A 462 1.29 43.77 -6.02
C ASP A 462 2.51 44.44 -6.70
N ASP A 463 3.04 43.87 -7.80
CA ASP A 463 4.15 44.45 -8.59
C ASP A 463 3.85 44.55 -10.10
N ASP A 464 2.70 45.17 -10.42
CA ASP A 464 2.45 45.71 -11.76
C ASP A 464 3.03 47.15 -11.85
N ASN A 465 4.04 47.32 -12.70
CA ASN A 465 4.57 48.60 -13.22
C ASN A 465 5.55 49.46 -12.36
N ASP A 466 6.86 49.16 -12.44
CA ASP A 466 7.82 50.04 -13.14
C ASP A 466 9.09 49.31 -13.64
N GLY A 467 9.70 49.80 -14.71
CA GLY A 467 10.79 49.13 -15.42
C GLY A 467 12.19 49.34 -14.82
N SER A 468 12.71 48.36 -14.07
CA SER A 468 14.14 48.22 -13.78
C SER A 468 14.53 46.81 -13.35
N PRO A 469 15.66 46.22 -13.81
CA PRO A 469 16.05 44.85 -13.45
C PRO A 469 16.64 44.79 -12.02
N PRO A 470 16.04 44.06 -11.06
CA PRO A 470 16.57 44.00 -9.71
C PRO A 470 17.86 43.18 -9.63
N ALA A 471 18.86 43.73 -8.93
CA ALA A 471 20.19 43.15 -8.83
C ALA A 471 20.23 41.85 -8.01
N LYS A 472 21.10 40.92 -8.41
CA LYS A 472 21.34 39.62 -7.76
C LYS A 472 21.66 39.73 -6.26
N ARG A 473 20.64 39.65 -5.39
CA ARG A 473 20.83 39.41 -3.95
C ARG A 473 21.31 37.97 -3.73
N LYS A 474 22.64 37.79 -3.59
CA LYS A 474 23.23 36.55 -3.06
C LYS A 474 22.70 36.31 -1.64
N ARG A 475 21.80 35.34 -1.47
CA ARG A 475 21.40 34.84 -0.13
C ARG A 475 22.62 34.16 0.51
N LEU A 476 23.09 34.69 1.63
CA LEU A 476 24.18 34.09 2.40
C LEU A 476 23.68 32.83 3.13
N SER A 477 24.42 31.73 2.99
CA SER A 477 24.09 30.46 3.65
C SER A 477 24.11 30.57 5.18
N PRO A 478 23.18 29.95 5.91
CA PRO A 478 23.27 29.83 7.37
C PRO A 478 24.51 28.99 7.75
N LYS A 479 25.34 29.50 8.67
CA LYS A 479 26.41 28.70 9.28
C LYS A 479 25.81 27.64 10.22
N PRO A 480 26.39 26.42 10.32
CA PRO A 480 25.88 25.40 11.23
C PRO A 480 26.06 25.82 12.69
N GLY A 481 24.98 25.72 13.47
CA GLY A 481 24.98 25.99 14.90
C GLY A 481 25.85 24.99 15.66
N ARG A 482 26.66 25.49 16.61
CA ARG A 482 27.53 24.68 17.47
C ARG A 482 26.73 23.70 18.30
N SER A 483 27.21 22.46 18.40
CA SER A 483 26.79 21.51 19.44
C SER A 483 27.18 22.03 20.82
N SER A 484 26.22 22.14 21.74
CA SER A 484 26.48 22.30 23.17
C SER A 484 25.93 21.09 23.93
N THR A 485 26.79 20.09 24.13
CA THR A 485 26.55 18.98 25.06
C THR A 485 26.54 19.51 26.50
N PRO A 486 25.48 19.29 27.30
CA PRO A 486 25.57 19.40 28.75
C PRO A 486 26.24 18.15 29.31
N ALA A 487 27.18 18.34 30.23
CA ALA A 487 27.99 17.25 30.76
C ALA A 487 27.24 16.34 31.75
N ARG A 488 27.53 15.05 31.64
CA ARG A 488 27.14 13.93 32.51
C ARG A 488 27.45 14.18 34.00
N ARG A 489 26.42 14.41 34.82
CA ARG A 489 26.31 14.15 36.28
C ARG A 489 24.82 13.87 36.57
N GLY A 490 24.38 12.88 37.33
CA GLY A 490 25.04 11.76 38.00
C GLY A 490 24.25 11.40 39.27
N THR A 491 23.79 10.15 39.43
CA THR A 491 23.10 9.55 40.63
C THR A 491 21.95 10.37 41.22
N TRP A 492 20.71 9.89 41.28
CA TRP A 492 20.26 8.59 41.80
C TRP A 492 19.13 7.98 40.95
#